data_AF-A0A1G6UYV5-F1
#
_entry.id   AF-A0A1G6UYV5-F1
#
_cell.length_a   1.000
_cell.length_b   1.000
_cell.length_c   1.000
_cell.angle_alpha   90.00
_cell.angle_beta   90.00
_cell.angle_gamma   90.00
#
_symmetry.space_group_name_H-M   'P 1'
#
loop_
_entity.id
_entity.type
_entity.pdbx_description
1 polymer ?
#
loop_
_entity_poly.entity_id
_entity_poly.type
_entity_poly.pdbx_seq_one_letter_code
_entity_poly.pdbx_strand_id
1 'polypeptide(L)'
;MRTTTDPLTAAEEQTRDQLVDRVFGSLLAGMELLTMDLGRRLGLYPAIHRLGSTNSAGLAAAAGISERYAREWLEQQAAAGILGVVADGSESDGRSRRYEIPRAHEPVLLDEQSLAHMLGAAPMLAGCGLTLPAVTAAYRTGGGVAYEQYGAEIRHGIGSFNRPGFVHDLPGWIETMPEVTARRATAPWYSTPDAVPDGRASPSPRPSRTPR
;
A
#
# COMPACT_ATOMS: atom_id res chain seq x y z
N MET A 1 -42.07 22.69 1.26
CA MET A 1 -41.66 23.25 -0.05
C MET A 1 -41.17 24.66 0.22
N ARG A 2 -39.86 24.84 0.48
CA ARG A 2 -39.24 26.17 0.65
C ARG A 2 -38.74 26.61 -0.72
N THR A 3 -39.56 27.40 -1.39
CA THR A 3 -39.20 28.14 -2.61
C THR A 3 -38.84 29.55 -2.18
N THR A 4 -37.54 29.87 -2.18
CA THR A 4 -36.85 31.17 -2.33
C THR A 4 -35.46 31.01 -1.72
N THR A 5 -34.43 31.06 -2.55
CA THR A 5 -33.02 30.94 -2.16
C THR A 5 -32.60 32.24 -1.46
N ASP A 6 -32.82 32.34 -0.16
CA ASP A 6 -32.13 33.38 0.61
C ASP A 6 -30.61 33.17 0.47
N PRO A 7 -29.82 34.24 0.30
CA PRO A 7 -28.38 34.13 0.28
C PRO A 7 -27.90 33.56 1.61
N LEU A 8 -26.88 32.69 1.53
CA LEU A 8 -26.24 32.14 2.71
C LEU A 8 -25.68 33.27 3.59
N THR A 9 -25.78 33.10 4.90
CA THR A 9 -25.02 33.93 5.83
C THR A 9 -23.52 33.67 5.67
N ALA A 10 -22.68 34.63 6.06
CA ALA A 10 -21.22 34.46 5.98
C ALA A 10 -20.71 33.20 6.71
N ALA A 11 -21.35 32.80 7.81
CA ALA A 11 -21.01 31.58 8.54
C ALA A 11 -21.38 30.30 7.77
N GLU A 12 -22.52 30.31 7.06
CA GLU A 12 -22.93 29.20 6.19
C GLU A 12 -22.05 29.10 4.94
N GLU A 13 -21.63 30.23 4.36
CA GLU A 13 -20.66 30.27 3.26
C GLU A 13 -19.31 29.66 3.68
N GLN A 14 -18.79 30.06 4.85
CA GLN A 14 -17.56 29.49 5.39
C GLN A 14 -17.67 27.97 5.62
N THR A 15 -18.82 27.50 6.11
CA THR A 15 -19.08 26.07 6.33
C THR A 15 -19.17 25.30 5.01
N ARG A 16 -19.83 25.89 4.00
CA ARG A 16 -19.89 25.35 2.62
C ARG A 16 -18.48 25.19 2.06
N ASP A 17 -17.66 26.24 2.14
CA ASP A 17 -16.33 26.25 1.53
C ASP A 17 -15.40 25.24 2.19
N GLN A 18 -15.48 25.07 3.52
CA GLN A 18 -14.76 24.01 4.24
C GLN A 18 -15.15 22.60 3.76
N LEU A 19 -16.44 22.37 3.50
CA LEU A 19 -16.89 21.08 2.97
C LEU A 19 -16.40 20.87 1.53
N VAL A 20 -16.40 21.90 0.69
CA VAL A 20 -15.86 21.86 -0.67
C VAL A 20 -14.38 21.44 -0.63
N ASP A 21 -13.57 22.12 0.19
CA ASP A 21 -12.15 21.82 0.33
C ASP A 21 -11.91 20.39 0.82
N ARG A 22 -12.67 19.94 1.82
CA ARG A 22 -12.57 18.57 2.35
C ARG A 22 -12.92 17.53 1.30
N VAL A 23 -13.99 17.73 0.52
CA VAL A 23 -14.42 16.79 -0.52
C VAL A 23 -13.38 16.76 -1.65
N PHE A 24 -12.87 17.91 -2.08
CA PHE A 24 -11.85 17.99 -3.11
C PHE A 24 -10.52 17.33 -2.67
N GLY A 25 -10.08 17.60 -1.44
CA GLY A 25 -8.91 16.92 -0.86
C GLY A 25 -9.10 15.40 -0.76
N SER A 26 -10.30 14.93 -0.45
CA SER A 26 -10.61 13.50 -0.41
C SER A 26 -10.57 12.86 -1.80
N LEU A 27 -11.03 13.58 -2.83
CA LEU A 27 -10.92 13.14 -4.22
C LEU A 27 -9.44 12.98 -4.63
N LEU A 28 -8.59 13.98 -4.32
CA LEU A 28 -7.16 13.92 -4.62
C LEU A 28 -6.48 12.72 -3.93
N ALA A 29 -6.68 12.56 -2.63
CA ALA A 29 -6.12 11.45 -1.87
C ALA A 29 -6.60 10.07 -2.39
N GLY A 30 -7.86 9.98 -2.81
CA GLY A 30 -8.39 8.78 -3.45
C GLY A 30 -7.72 8.48 -4.80
N MET A 31 -7.53 9.50 -5.63
CA MET A 31 -6.83 9.36 -6.91
C MET A 31 -5.36 8.96 -6.72
N GLU A 32 -4.68 9.50 -5.72
CA GLU A 32 -3.30 9.11 -5.36
C GLU A 32 -3.22 7.63 -4.99
N LEU A 33 -4.14 7.12 -4.18
CA LEU A 33 -4.20 5.69 -3.86
C LEU A 33 -4.44 4.83 -5.11
N LEU A 34 -5.27 5.28 -6.06
CA LEU A 34 -5.48 4.55 -7.32
C LEU A 34 -4.24 4.56 -8.22
N THR A 35 -3.48 5.65 -8.29
CA THR A 35 -2.23 5.69 -9.06
C THR A 35 -1.09 4.93 -8.38
N MET A 36 -1.10 4.86 -7.04
CA MET A 36 -0.24 3.94 -6.27
C MET A 36 -0.57 2.48 -6.57
N ASP A 37 -1.86 2.12 -6.64
CA ASP A 37 -2.27 0.76 -7.00
C ASP A 37 -1.85 0.40 -8.43
N LEU A 38 -1.93 1.34 -9.37
CA LEU A 38 -1.40 1.16 -10.72
C LEU A 38 0.11 0.87 -10.70
N GLY A 39 0.88 1.63 -9.91
CA GLY A 39 2.31 1.42 -9.72
C GLY A 39 2.64 0.05 -9.12
N ARG A 40 1.85 -0.40 -8.15
CA ARG A 40 1.96 -1.74 -7.54
C ARG A 40 1.70 -2.83 -8.58
N ARG A 41 0.60 -2.76 -9.32
CA ARG A 41 0.22 -3.77 -10.33
C ARG A 41 1.26 -3.93 -11.43
N LEU A 42 1.86 -2.82 -11.85
CA LEU A 42 2.88 -2.79 -12.91
C LEU A 42 4.30 -3.01 -12.37
N GLY A 43 4.49 -3.17 -11.06
CA GLY A 43 5.80 -3.39 -10.45
C GLY A 43 6.74 -2.18 -10.55
N LEU A 44 6.21 -0.96 -10.59
CA LEU A 44 6.98 0.27 -10.83
C LEU A 44 7.84 0.66 -9.63
N TYR A 45 7.31 0.55 -8.40
CA TYR A 45 8.11 0.88 -7.21
C TYR A 45 9.33 -0.04 -7.04
N PRO A 46 9.19 -1.38 -7.11
CA PRO A 46 10.37 -2.27 -7.08
C PRO A 46 11.33 -2.02 -8.25
N ALA A 47 10.83 -1.65 -9.43
CA ALA A 47 11.69 -1.31 -10.57
C ALA A 47 12.53 -0.06 -10.30
N ILE A 48 11.94 1.01 -9.78
CA ILE A 48 12.67 2.24 -9.41
C ILE A 48 13.70 1.93 -8.33
N HIS A 49 13.30 1.22 -7.27
CA HIS A 49 14.21 0.89 -6.17
C HIS A 49 15.44 0.11 -6.65
N ARG A 50 15.27 -0.88 -7.54
CA ARG A 50 16.40 -1.63 -8.12
C ARG A 50 17.33 -0.76 -8.97
N LEU A 51 16.80 0.27 -9.64
CA LEU A 51 17.57 1.19 -10.47
C LEU A 51 18.22 2.32 -9.64
N GLY A 52 17.81 2.51 -8.39
CA GLY A 52 18.17 3.65 -7.55
C GLY A 52 17.47 4.93 -7.99
N SER A 53 17.85 5.46 -9.15
CA SER A 53 17.16 6.56 -9.82
C SER A 53 16.97 6.29 -11.31
N THR A 54 15.84 6.70 -11.89
CA THR A 54 15.50 6.42 -13.29
C THR A 54 14.73 7.55 -13.93
N ASN A 55 14.75 7.63 -15.26
CA ASN A 55 13.86 8.49 -16.03
C ASN A 55 12.74 7.66 -16.69
N SER A 56 11.87 8.30 -17.48
CA SER A 56 10.75 7.62 -18.15
C SER A 56 11.19 6.46 -19.04
N ALA A 57 12.27 6.64 -19.81
CA ALA A 57 12.81 5.60 -20.70
C ALA A 57 13.36 4.40 -19.91
N GLY A 58 14.11 4.66 -18.84
CA GLY A 58 14.65 3.60 -17.98
C GLY A 58 13.56 2.81 -17.26
N LEU A 59 12.55 3.49 -16.72
CA LEU A 59 11.41 2.82 -16.08
C LEU A 59 10.61 2.00 -17.10
N ALA A 60 10.34 2.56 -18.28
CA ALA A 60 9.62 1.89 -19.35
C ALA A 60 10.32 0.58 -19.77
N ALA A 61 11.64 0.63 -19.97
CA ALA A 61 12.43 -0.54 -20.29
C ALA A 61 12.42 -1.59 -19.16
N ALA A 62 12.54 -1.15 -17.90
CA ALA A 62 12.59 -2.06 -16.75
C ALA A 62 11.24 -2.71 -16.41
N ALA A 63 10.13 -2.02 -16.68
CA ALA A 63 8.77 -2.49 -16.36
C ALA A 63 7.99 -3.02 -17.58
N GLY A 64 8.54 -2.91 -18.79
CA GLY A 64 7.88 -3.36 -20.02
C GLY A 64 6.62 -2.54 -20.38
N ILE A 65 6.62 -1.24 -20.09
CA ILE A 65 5.52 -0.32 -20.39
C ILE A 65 5.93 0.73 -21.42
N SER A 66 4.97 1.45 -21.99
CA SER A 66 5.26 2.57 -22.89
C SER A 66 5.94 3.73 -22.14
N GLU A 67 6.99 4.30 -22.74
CA GLU A 67 7.69 5.50 -22.22
C GLU A 67 6.73 6.65 -21.90
N ARG A 68 5.71 6.85 -22.74
CA ARG A 68 4.71 7.90 -22.51
C ARG A 68 4.03 7.69 -21.16
N TYR A 69 3.49 6.51 -20.90
CA TYR A 69 2.78 6.23 -19.65
C TYR A 69 3.71 6.15 -18.44
N ALA A 70 4.96 5.71 -18.63
CA ALA A 70 5.98 5.79 -17.59
C ALA A 70 6.23 7.24 -17.18
N ARG A 71 6.34 8.16 -18.15
CA ARG A 71 6.52 9.59 -17.89
C ARG A 71 5.33 10.19 -17.13
N GLU A 72 4.11 10.01 -17.63
CA GLU A 72 2.91 10.57 -16.96
C GLU A 72 2.79 10.07 -15.52
N TRP A 73 3.05 8.79 -15.27
CA TRP A 73 3.01 8.22 -13.93
C TRP A 73 4.11 8.76 -13.03
N LEU A 74 5.36 8.86 -13.52
CA LEU A 74 6.48 9.45 -12.76
C LEU A 74 6.22 10.91 -12.38
N GLU A 75 5.74 11.71 -13.34
CA GLU A 75 5.39 13.13 -13.12
C GLU A 75 4.28 13.26 -12.08
N GLN A 76 3.23 12.46 -12.19
CA GLN A 76 2.13 12.47 -11.23
C GLN A 76 2.61 12.06 -9.82
N GLN A 77 3.40 10.99 -9.69
CA GLN A 77 3.89 10.51 -8.40
C GLN A 77 4.87 11.50 -7.74
N ALA A 78 5.67 12.21 -8.54
CA ALA A 78 6.50 13.30 -8.04
C ALA A 78 5.67 14.50 -7.59
N ALA A 79 4.64 14.88 -8.35
CA ALA A 79 3.72 15.96 -7.96
C ALA A 79 2.94 15.64 -6.68
N ALA A 80 2.60 14.37 -6.46
CA ALA A 80 1.99 13.87 -5.22
C ALA A 80 2.99 13.73 -4.06
N GLY A 81 4.28 14.00 -4.28
CA GLY A 81 5.32 13.87 -3.25
C GLY A 81 5.65 12.42 -2.86
N ILE A 82 5.18 11.43 -3.62
CA ILE A 82 5.51 10.00 -3.37
C ILE A 82 6.92 9.67 -3.86
N LEU A 83 7.30 10.21 -5.01
CA LEU A 83 8.66 10.10 -5.56
C LEU A 83 9.43 11.41 -5.41
N GLY A 84 10.74 11.30 -5.22
CA GLY A 84 11.67 12.42 -5.29
C GLY A 84 12.09 12.70 -6.73
N VAL A 85 12.41 13.96 -7.03
CA VAL A 85 13.07 14.35 -8.28
C VAL A 85 14.54 14.60 -7.98
N VAL A 86 15.42 13.87 -8.66
CA VAL A 86 16.87 14.07 -8.57
C VAL A 86 17.24 15.19 -9.54
N ALA A 87 17.75 16.31 -9.03
CA ALA A 87 18.16 17.43 -9.86
C ALA A 87 19.33 17.01 -10.77
N ASP A 88 19.07 16.83 -12.06
CA ASP A 88 20.08 16.96 -13.09
C ASP A 88 20.06 18.42 -13.55
N GLY A 89 21.20 19.10 -13.57
CA GLY A 89 21.32 20.53 -13.92
C GLY A 89 20.95 20.89 -15.37
N SER A 90 20.11 20.10 -16.02
CA SER A 90 19.56 20.30 -17.35
C SER A 90 18.03 20.35 -17.25
N GLU A 91 17.47 21.51 -16.95
CA GLU A 91 16.02 21.76 -16.93
C GLU A 91 15.36 21.65 -18.33
N SER A 92 16.13 21.41 -19.40
CA SER A 92 15.67 21.74 -20.77
C SER A 92 14.80 20.70 -21.47
N ASP A 93 14.69 19.46 -20.98
CA ASP A 93 13.77 18.46 -21.54
C ASP A 93 13.33 17.50 -20.42
N GLY A 94 12.05 17.51 -20.04
CA GLY A 94 11.50 16.67 -18.95
C GLY A 94 11.76 15.16 -19.09
N ARG A 95 12.28 14.72 -20.24
CA ARG A 95 12.78 13.36 -20.50
C ARG A 95 14.09 13.02 -19.77
N SER A 96 14.92 13.98 -19.44
CA SER A 96 16.17 13.74 -18.68
C SER A 96 15.92 13.64 -17.17
N ARG A 97 14.82 14.22 -16.69
CA ARG A 97 14.44 14.25 -15.28
C ARG A 97 14.48 12.84 -14.68
N ARG A 98 15.21 12.71 -13.58
CA ARG A 98 15.35 11.46 -12.84
C ARG A 98 14.49 11.47 -11.59
N TYR A 99 13.96 10.29 -11.27
CA TYR A 99 13.07 10.04 -10.17
C TYR A 99 13.62 8.91 -9.32
N GLU A 100 13.43 9.02 -8.02
CA GLU A 100 13.83 8.02 -7.03
C GLU A 100 12.74 7.84 -5.98
N ILE A 101 12.80 6.72 -5.24
CA ILE A 101 12.01 6.56 -4.02
C ILE A 101 12.87 7.15 -2.89
N PRO A 102 12.44 8.23 -2.22
CA PRO A 102 13.17 8.75 -1.07
C PRO A 102 13.34 7.64 -0.03
N ARG A 103 14.51 7.54 0.59
CA ARG A 103 14.81 6.49 1.58
C ARG A 103 13.75 6.38 2.69
N ALA A 104 13.18 7.51 3.11
CA ALA A 104 12.13 7.56 4.14
C ALA A 104 10.80 6.92 3.68
N HIS A 105 10.56 6.79 2.37
CA HIS A 105 9.33 6.24 1.80
C HIS A 105 9.45 4.72 1.55
N GLU A 106 10.67 4.16 1.54
CA GLU A 106 10.88 2.73 1.29
C GLU A 106 10.12 1.81 2.26
N PRO A 107 10.10 2.06 3.59
CA PRO A 107 9.34 1.22 4.51
C PRO A 107 7.83 1.24 4.24
N VAL A 108 7.33 2.36 3.70
CA VAL A 108 5.92 2.55 3.41
C VAL A 108 5.50 1.82 2.13
N LEU A 109 6.36 1.84 1.11
CA LEU A 109 6.05 1.37 -0.24
C LEU A 109 6.57 -0.05 -0.56
N LEU A 110 7.66 -0.48 0.08
CA LEU A 110 8.42 -1.66 -0.36
C LEU A 110 8.60 -2.72 0.72
N ASP A 111 8.73 -2.34 1.99
CA ASP A 111 8.95 -3.28 3.08
C ASP A 111 7.62 -3.80 3.66
N GLU A 112 7.15 -4.96 3.18
CA GLU A 112 5.89 -5.56 3.64
C GLU A 112 5.86 -5.99 5.12
N GLN A 113 7.00 -6.00 5.81
CA GLN A 113 7.09 -6.34 7.24
C GLN A 113 7.11 -5.09 8.12
N SER A 114 7.48 -3.93 7.57
CA SER A 114 7.46 -2.69 8.34
C SER A 114 6.07 -2.36 8.87
N LEU A 115 5.97 -1.95 10.14
CA LEU A 115 4.72 -1.40 10.70
C LEU A 115 4.28 -0.11 9.99
N ALA A 116 5.18 0.53 9.23
CA ALA A 116 4.86 1.69 8.40
C ALA A 116 4.35 1.31 7.00
N HIS A 117 4.32 0.03 6.65
CA HIS A 117 3.91 -0.42 5.32
C HIS A 117 2.46 -0.10 5.04
N MET A 118 2.21 0.73 4.03
CA MET A 118 0.85 1.24 3.72
C MET A 118 0.47 1.07 2.25
N LEU A 119 1.31 0.46 1.41
CA LEU A 119 0.94 0.22 0.01
C LEU A 119 -0.33 -0.64 -0.13
N GLY A 120 -0.65 -1.47 0.87
CA GLY A 120 -1.91 -2.24 0.95
C GLY A 120 -3.19 -1.41 0.98
N ALA A 121 -3.13 -0.13 1.36
CA ALA A 121 -4.31 0.77 1.32
C ALA A 121 -4.82 1.02 -0.11
N ALA A 122 -3.91 0.98 -1.09
CA ALA A 122 -4.20 1.24 -2.49
C ALA A 122 -5.17 0.20 -3.12
N PRO A 123 -4.89 -1.13 -3.11
CA PRO A 123 -5.83 -2.14 -3.58
C PRO A 123 -7.10 -2.23 -2.73
N MET A 124 -7.05 -1.84 -1.45
CA MET A 124 -8.24 -1.79 -0.61
C MET A 124 -9.25 -0.75 -1.12
N LEU A 125 -8.80 0.46 -1.47
CA LEU A 125 -9.67 1.48 -2.08
C LEU A 125 -10.25 1.00 -3.43
N ALA A 126 -9.42 0.41 -4.28
CA ALA A 126 -9.86 -0.11 -5.58
C ALA A 126 -10.96 -1.16 -5.41
N GLY A 127 -10.77 -2.12 -4.50
CA GLY A 127 -11.78 -3.14 -4.23
C GLY A 127 -13.06 -2.61 -3.56
N CYS A 128 -12.97 -1.57 -2.71
CA CYS A 128 -14.15 -0.85 -2.22
C CYS A 128 -14.96 -0.28 -3.37
N GLY A 129 -14.29 0.38 -4.33
CA GLY A 129 -14.94 0.92 -5.53
C GLY A 129 -15.64 -0.15 -6.37
N LEU A 130 -14.99 -1.31 -6.58
CA LEU A 130 -15.56 -2.44 -7.32
C LEU A 130 -16.78 -3.05 -6.61
N THR A 131 -16.85 -2.99 -5.28
CA THR A 131 -17.93 -3.61 -4.48
C THR A 131 -19.12 -2.66 -4.27
N LEU A 132 -18.94 -1.35 -4.51
CA LEU A 132 -19.95 -0.32 -4.23
C LEU A 132 -21.34 -0.60 -4.86
N PRO A 133 -21.47 -1.12 -6.09
CA PRO A 133 -22.79 -1.45 -6.66
C PRO A 133 -23.53 -2.56 -5.87
N ALA A 134 -22.82 -3.59 -5.42
CA ALA A 134 -23.40 -4.68 -4.64
C ALA A 134 -23.84 -4.19 -3.25
N VAL A 135 -23.00 -3.37 -2.59
CA VAL A 135 -23.35 -2.72 -1.32
C VAL A 135 -24.59 -1.83 -1.49
N THR A 136 -24.66 -1.06 -2.57
CA THR A 136 -25.82 -0.21 -2.89
C THR A 136 -27.10 -1.04 -3.03
N ALA A 137 -27.03 -2.23 -3.65
CA ALA A 137 -28.17 -3.13 -3.75
C ALA A 137 -28.60 -3.65 -2.36
N ALA A 138 -27.63 -4.08 -1.53
CA ALA A 138 -27.90 -4.56 -0.17
C ALA A 138 -28.58 -3.50 0.71
N TYR A 139 -28.20 -2.22 0.57
CA TYR A 139 -28.84 -1.09 1.27
C TYR A 139 -30.34 -0.94 0.96
N ARG A 140 -30.79 -1.35 -0.24
CA ARG A 140 -32.21 -1.26 -0.63
C ARG A 140 -33.03 -2.43 -0.11
N THR A 141 -32.42 -3.59 0.06
CA THR A 141 -33.14 -4.83 0.40
C THR A 141 -32.96 -5.26 1.85
N GLY A 142 -32.01 -4.65 2.58
CA GLY A 142 -31.61 -5.10 3.92
C GLY A 142 -30.78 -6.40 3.90
N GLY A 143 -30.31 -6.83 2.73
CA GLY A 143 -29.43 -7.99 2.59
C GLY A 143 -27.98 -7.70 2.96
N GLY A 144 -27.06 -8.59 2.56
CA GLY A 144 -25.62 -8.43 2.74
C GLY A 144 -24.84 -8.77 1.47
N VAL A 145 -23.55 -8.41 1.47
CA VAL A 145 -22.59 -8.80 0.44
C VAL A 145 -21.70 -9.88 1.04
N ALA A 146 -21.63 -11.05 0.41
CA ALA A 146 -20.79 -12.14 0.89
C ALA A 146 -19.31 -11.77 0.74
N TYR A 147 -18.45 -12.22 1.66
CA TYR A 147 -17.03 -11.83 1.67
C TYR A 147 -16.32 -12.20 0.36
N GLU A 148 -16.72 -13.31 -0.26
CA GLU A 148 -16.18 -13.78 -1.53
C GLU A 148 -16.43 -12.76 -2.66
N GLN A 149 -17.51 -11.99 -2.58
CA GLN A 149 -17.90 -11.01 -3.59
C GLN A 149 -17.07 -9.72 -3.54
N TYR A 150 -16.32 -9.46 -2.46
CA TYR A 150 -15.41 -8.30 -2.35
C TYR A 150 -14.18 -8.42 -3.26
N GLY A 151 -13.96 -9.58 -3.88
CA GLY A 151 -12.91 -9.78 -4.88
C GLY A 151 -11.49 -9.84 -4.31
N ALA A 152 -10.52 -10.07 -5.20
CA ALA A 152 -9.13 -10.27 -4.80
C ALA A 152 -8.46 -8.99 -4.25
N GLU A 153 -8.89 -7.82 -4.71
CA GLU A 153 -8.26 -6.53 -4.37
C GLU A 153 -8.45 -6.18 -2.89
N ILE A 154 -9.69 -6.25 -2.38
CA ILE A 154 -9.97 -6.07 -0.95
C ILE A 154 -9.19 -7.09 -0.11
N ARG A 155 -9.19 -8.37 -0.52
CA ARG A 155 -8.49 -9.42 0.24
C ARG A 155 -6.99 -9.19 0.30
N HIS A 156 -6.39 -8.78 -0.83
CA HIS A 156 -4.98 -8.44 -0.90
C HIS A 156 -4.66 -7.20 -0.06
N GLY A 157 -5.50 -6.16 -0.14
CA GLY A 157 -5.36 -4.96 0.68
C GLY A 157 -5.43 -5.24 2.17
N ILE A 158 -6.45 -5.99 2.63
CA ILE A 158 -6.58 -6.44 4.03
C ILE A 158 -5.35 -7.25 4.46
N GLY A 159 -4.91 -8.19 3.62
CA GLY A 159 -3.75 -9.03 3.92
C GLY A 159 -2.46 -8.22 4.06
N SER A 160 -2.20 -7.31 3.13
CA SER A 160 -1.04 -6.42 3.16
C SER A 160 -1.08 -5.46 4.35
N PHE A 161 -2.25 -4.87 4.64
CA PHE A 161 -2.44 -3.92 5.74
C PHE A 161 -2.23 -4.56 7.12
N ASN A 162 -2.71 -5.79 7.31
CA ASN A 162 -2.61 -6.48 8.60
C ASN A 162 -1.29 -7.25 8.77
N ARG A 163 -0.57 -7.57 7.69
CA ARG A 163 0.63 -8.41 7.73
C ARG A 163 1.67 -7.91 8.76
N PRO A 164 2.06 -6.62 8.80
CA PRO A 164 3.06 -6.15 9.76
C PRO A 164 2.68 -6.47 11.23
N GLY A 165 1.43 -6.18 11.61
CA GLY A 165 0.93 -6.47 12.95
C GLY A 165 0.89 -7.98 13.24
N PHE A 166 0.47 -8.82 12.29
CA PHE A 166 0.51 -10.27 12.48
C PHE A 166 1.92 -10.84 12.61
N VAL A 167 2.91 -10.25 11.95
CA VAL A 167 4.31 -10.70 12.01
C VAL A 167 4.97 -10.27 13.32
N HIS A 168 4.69 -9.05 13.80
CA HIS A 168 5.42 -8.45 14.92
C HIS A 168 4.67 -8.47 16.25
N ASP A 169 3.34 -8.29 16.23
CA ASP A 169 2.54 -8.03 17.44
C ASP A 169 1.68 -9.22 17.87
N LEU A 170 1.50 -10.22 16.99
CA LEU A 170 0.67 -11.40 17.27
C LEU A 170 1.01 -12.10 18.59
N PRO A 171 2.30 -12.31 18.98
CA PRO A 171 2.62 -12.87 20.28
C PRO A 171 2.02 -12.06 21.43
N GLY A 172 2.20 -10.73 21.42
CA GLY A 172 1.64 -9.83 22.41
C GLY A 172 0.11 -9.83 22.42
N TRP A 173 -0.53 -9.91 21.25
CA TRP A 173 -2.00 -10.05 21.18
C TRP A 173 -2.48 -11.34 21.84
N ILE A 174 -1.80 -12.46 21.62
CA ILE A 174 -2.17 -13.74 22.25
C ILE A 174 -2.01 -13.68 23.78
N GLU A 175 -0.99 -12.99 24.28
CA GLU A 175 -0.76 -12.81 25.71
C GLU A 175 -1.92 -12.07 26.41
N THR A 176 -2.64 -11.20 25.68
CA THR A 176 -3.87 -10.55 26.20
C THR A 176 -5.08 -11.49 26.29
N MET A 177 -4.98 -12.72 25.78
CA MET A 177 -6.05 -13.73 25.73
C MET A 177 -5.70 -14.94 26.61
N PRO A 178 -5.89 -14.87 27.94
CA PRO A 178 -5.45 -15.91 28.87
C PRO A 178 -6.09 -17.28 28.59
N GLU A 179 -7.35 -17.31 28.15
CA GLU A 179 -8.03 -18.55 27.77
C GLU A 179 -7.40 -19.23 26.54
N VAL A 180 -7.02 -18.44 25.54
CA VAL A 180 -6.34 -18.93 24.32
C VAL A 180 -4.94 -19.45 24.68
N THR A 181 -4.22 -18.74 25.54
CA THR A 181 -2.90 -19.13 26.04
C THR A 181 -2.95 -20.46 26.78
N ALA A 182 -3.93 -20.64 27.68
CA ALA A 182 -4.14 -21.88 28.43
C ALA A 182 -4.49 -23.06 27.50
N ARG A 183 -5.35 -22.82 26.50
CA ARG A 183 -5.71 -23.85 25.51
C ARG A 183 -4.53 -24.25 24.62
N ARG A 184 -3.66 -23.31 24.26
CA ARG A 184 -2.45 -23.59 23.46
C ARG A 184 -1.47 -24.46 24.22
N ALA A 185 -1.24 -24.17 25.50
CA ALA A 185 -0.31 -24.92 26.35
C ALA A 185 -0.71 -26.40 26.57
N THR A 186 -2.00 -26.72 26.42
CA THR A 186 -2.55 -28.07 26.60
C THR A 186 -2.87 -28.77 25.28
N ALA A 187 -2.62 -28.12 24.13
CA ALA A 187 -2.97 -28.66 22.83
C ALA A 187 -1.97 -29.75 22.39
N PRO A 188 -2.44 -30.92 21.90
CA PRO A 188 -1.56 -32.04 21.52
C PRO A 188 -0.69 -31.76 20.29
N TRP A 189 -0.98 -30.70 19.54
CA TRP A 189 -0.21 -30.23 18.40
C TRP A 189 0.77 -29.10 18.75
N TYR A 190 0.75 -28.59 19.98
CA TYR A 190 1.66 -27.54 20.42
C TYR A 190 2.88 -28.16 21.11
N SER A 191 4.03 -28.07 20.47
CA SER A 191 5.33 -28.31 21.11
C SER A 191 5.93 -26.95 21.46
N THR A 192 6.42 -26.78 22.69
CA THR A 192 7.26 -25.62 23.03
C THR A 192 8.43 -25.56 22.06
N PRO A 193 8.66 -24.43 21.36
CA PRO A 193 9.85 -24.29 20.53
C PRO A 193 11.10 -24.45 21.40
N ASP A 194 12.09 -25.20 20.94
CA ASP A 194 13.43 -25.18 21.54
C ASP A 194 13.95 -23.74 21.52
N ALA A 195 14.66 -23.33 22.58
CA ALA A 195 15.28 -22.01 22.64
C ALA A 195 16.14 -21.80 21.38
N VAL A 196 15.84 -20.73 20.62
CA VAL A 196 16.60 -20.37 19.42
C VAL A 196 18.07 -20.21 19.84
N PRO A 197 19.01 -21.03 19.31
CA PRO A 197 20.42 -20.90 19.68
C PRO A 197 20.93 -19.52 19.25
N ASP A 198 21.56 -18.81 20.18
CA ASP A 198 22.20 -17.52 19.92
C ASP A 198 23.18 -17.67 18.73
N GLY A 199 23.00 -16.86 17.69
CA GLY A 199 23.56 -17.03 16.35
C GLY A 199 25.08 -16.84 16.21
N ARG A 200 25.87 -17.22 17.22
CA ARG A 200 27.34 -17.19 17.19
C ARG A 200 27.92 -18.59 17.16
N ALA A 201 27.78 -19.29 16.03
CA ALA A 201 28.62 -20.44 15.74
C ALA A 201 29.08 -20.37 14.28
N SER A 202 30.38 -20.16 14.08
CA SER A 202 31.03 -20.16 12.78
C SER A 202 30.81 -21.49 12.03
N PRO A 203 30.60 -21.47 10.71
CA PRO A 203 30.33 -22.69 9.96
C PRO A 203 31.61 -23.54 9.86
N SER A 204 31.53 -24.79 10.32
CA SER A 204 32.57 -25.80 10.06
C SER A 204 32.52 -26.26 8.59
N PRO A 205 33.65 -26.61 7.95
CA PRO A 205 33.68 -26.95 6.53
C PRO A 205 33.09 -28.34 6.29
N ARG A 206 32.22 -28.47 5.28
CA ARG A 206 31.70 -29.77 4.81
C ARG A 206 32.79 -30.57 4.08
N PRO A 207 32.92 -31.89 4.32
CA PRO A 207 33.82 -32.72 3.54
C PRO A 207 33.27 -32.98 2.12
N SER A 208 34.19 -33.00 1.15
CA SER A 208 33.96 -33.22 -0.27
C SER A 208 33.46 -34.64 -0.56
N ARG A 209 32.40 -34.75 -1.35
CA ARG A 209 31.93 -36.03 -1.91
C ARG A 209 32.64 -36.28 -3.25
N THR A 210 33.38 -37.37 -3.33
CA THR A 210 33.91 -37.92 -4.59
C THR A 210 32.78 -38.54 -5.42
N PRO A 211 32.75 -38.38 -6.75
CA PRO A 211 31.74 -38.98 -7.61
C PRO A 211 32.08 -40.44 -7.95
N ARG A 212 31.04 -41.26 -8.11
CA ARG A 212 31.10 -42.53 -8.85
C ARG A 212 30.76 -42.28 -10.31
#